data_AF-A0A8T2HQ63-F1
#
_entry.id   AF-A0A8T2HQ63-F1
#
_cell.length_a   1.000
_cell.length_b   1.000
_cell.length_c   1.000
_cell.angle_alpha   90.00
_cell.angle_beta   90.00
_cell.angle_gamma   90.00
#
_symmetry.space_group_name_H-M   'P 1'
#
loop_
_entity.id
_entity.type
_entity.pdbx_description
1 polymer ?
#
loop_
_entity_poly.entity_id
_entity_poly.type
_entity_poly.pdbx_seq_one_letter_code
_entity_poly.pdbx_strand_id
1 'polypeptide(L)'
;MKGGGCKDAFNAWSKCVDSEREAGNDFTEECKDATLRLRECMLAHKDYYAPLLEEEEAEMEAARKTAAETAAVAVEQLGEARSAADDEKEDEKKEG
;
A
#
# COMPACT_ATOMS: atom_id res chain seq x y z
N MET A 1 -4.37 8.95 19.22
CA MET A 1 -5.73 9.40 19.61
C MET A 1 -6.15 8.61 20.85
N LYS A 2 -6.20 9.22 22.05
CA LYS A 2 -6.49 8.52 23.33
C LYS A 2 -7.95 8.70 23.82
N GLY A 3 -8.85 9.15 22.94
CA GLY A 3 -10.27 9.39 23.21
C GLY A 3 -11.14 9.03 22.00
N GLY A 4 -12.44 8.82 22.25
CA GLY A 4 -13.42 8.35 21.26
C GLY A 4 -13.86 6.90 21.47
N GLY A 5 -14.84 6.45 20.68
CA GLY A 5 -15.45 5.10 20.78
C GLY A 5 -14.46 3.94 20.53
N CYS A 6 -13.30 4.23 19.95
CA CYS A 6 -12.29 3.24 19.57
C CYS A 6 -11.10 3.14 20.53
N LYS A 7 -11.22 3.68 21.75
CA LYS A 7 -10.11 3.70 22.73
C LYS A 7 -9.57 2.30 23.04
N ASP A 8 -10.43 1.29 23.20
CA ASP A 8 -9.99 -0.08 23.49
C ASP A 8 -9.27 -0.73 22.32
N ALA A 9 -9.79 -0.53 21.09
CA ALA A 9 -9.12 -0.98 19.87
C ALA A 9 -7.74 -0.31 19.71
N PHE A 10 -7.64 1.00 20.01
CA PHE A 10 -6.38 1.73 19.97
C PHE A 10 -5.37 1.19 21.00
N ASN A 11 -5.81 0.92 22.23
CA ASN A 11 -4.93 0.37 23.26
C ASN A 11 -4.42 -1.04 22.90
N ALA A 12 -5.28 -1.87 22.32
CA ALA A 12 -4.89 -3.21 21.87
C ALA A 12 -3.84 -3.13 20.74
N TRP A 13 -4.06 -2.26 19.75
CA TRP A 13 -3.09 -1.99 18.69
C TRP A 13 -1.78 -1.43 19.23
N SER A 14 -1.82 -0.39 20.07
CA SER A 14 -0.63 0.22 20.67
C SER A 14 0.19 -0.82 21.42
N LYS A 15 -0.46 -1.66 22.24
CA LYS A 15 0.22 -2.70 23.00
C LYS A 15 0.93 -3.72 22.11
N CYS A 16 0.30 -4.10 20.98
CA CYS A 16 0.94 -4.96 19.99
C CYS A 16 2.19 -4.30 19.42
N VAL A 17 2.05 -3.06 18.92
CA VAL A 17 3.17 -2.30 18.32
C VAL A 17 4.31 -2.11 19.32
N ASP A 18 4.00 -1.75 20.56
CA ASP A 18 5.00 -1.59 21.63
C ASP A 18 5.73 -2.92 21.87
N SER A 19 5.02 -4.04 21.94
CA SER A 19 5.62 -5.37 22.15
C SER A 19 6.55 -5.80 21.00
N GLU A 20 6.14 -5.60 19.74
CA GLU A 20 6.97 -5.92 18.58
C GLU A 20 8.21 -5.01 18.49
N ARG A 21 8.06 -3.72 18.83
CA ARG A 21 9.19 -2.79 18.89
C ARG A 21 10.20 -3.16 19.97
N GLU A 22 9.73 -3.61 21.13
CA GLU A 22 10.59 -4.12 22.20
C GLU A 22 11.31 -5.41 21.80
N ALA A 23 10.66 -6.27 21.01
CA ALA A 23 11.26 -7.49 20.46
C ALA A 23 12.24 -7.22 19.30
N GLY A 24 12.20 -6.03 18.70
CA GLY A 24 12.99 -5.67 17.52
C GLY A 24 12.42 -6.23 16.21
N ASN A 25 11.13 -6.56 16.20
CA ASN A 25 10.40 -7.12 15.07
C ASN A 25 9.68 -6.03 14.27
N ASP A 26 9.33 -6.35 13.02
CA ASP A 26 8.44 -5.51 12.23
C ASP A 26 6.98 -5.72 12.65
N PHE A 27 6.31 -4.65 13.07
CA PHE A 27 4.95 -4.73 13.59
C PHE A 27 3.89 -4.71 12.49
N THR A 28 4.26 -4.47 11.22
CA THR A 28 3.29 -4.24 10.13
C THR A 28 2.43 -5.47 9.90
N GLU A 29 3.07 -6.64 9.82
CA GLU A 29 2.37 -7.91 9.63
C GLU A 29 1.87 -8.48 10.96
N GLU A 30 2.68 -8.43 12.03
CA GLU A 30 2.34 -9.02 13.32
C GLU A 30 1.16 -8.31 14.01
N CYS A 31 1.02 -7.00 13.82
CA CYS A 31 -0.08 -6.20 14.38
C CYS A 31 -1.17 -5.85 13.35
N LYS A 32 -1.20 -6.52 12.19
CA LYS A 32 -2.16 -6.27 11.12
C LYS A 32 -3.61 -6.41 11.57
N ASP A 33 -3.96 -7.50 12.25
CA ASP A 33 -5.31 -7.72 12.77
C ASP A 33 -5.74 -6.65 13.76
N ALA A 34 -4.83 -6.19 14.62
CA ALA A 34 -5.11 -5.11 15.56
C ALA A 34 -5.31 -3.76 14.84
N THR A 35 -4.52 -3.52 13.79
CA THR A 35 -4.62 -2.33 12.94
C THR A 35 -5.95 -2.31 12.18
N LEU A 36 -6.36 -3.45 11.60
CA LEU A 36 -7.65 -3.58 10.92
C LEU A 36 -8.83 -3.32 11.85
N ARG A 37 -8.84 -3.92 13.06
CA ARG A 37 -9.90 -3.68 14.04
C ARG A 37 -10.00 -2.22 14.47
N LEU A 38 -8.85 -1.55 14.65
CA LEU A 38 -8.83 -0.12 14.96
C LEU A 38 -9.43 0.69 13.81
N ARG A 39 -9.03 0.40 12.57
CA ARG A 39 -9.55 1.08 11.39
C ARG A 39 -11.05 0.86 11.19
N GLU A 40 -11.52 -0.38 11.32
CA GLU A 40 -12.95 -0.71 11.24
C GLU A 40 -13.77 0.06 12.28
N CYS A 41 -13.26 0.17 13.51
CA CYS A 41 -13.89 0.99 14.53
C CYS A 41 -13.93 2.47 14.13
N MET A 42 -12.82 3.02 13.63
CA MET A 42 -12.76 4.41 13.21
C MET A 42 -13.75 4.72 12.09
N LEU A 43 -13.90 3.82 11.11
CA LEU A 43 -14.89 3.93 10.04
C LEU A 43 -16.33 3.89 10.57
N ALA A 44 -16.62 3.04 11.56
CA ALA A 44 -17.92 3.01 12.23
C ALA A 44 -18.22 4.29 13.03
N HIS A 45 -17.18 5.01 13.44
CA HIS A 45 -17.25 6.29 14.15
C HIS A 45 -16.75 7.47 13.31
N LYS A 46 -17.01 7.43 11.99
CA LYS A 46 -16.48 8.41 11.04
C LYS A 46 -16.76 9.86 11.40
N ASP A 47 -17.89 10.19 12.04
CA ASP A 47 -18.20 11.58 12.40
C ASP A 47 -17.18 12.18 13.40
N TYR A 48 -16.50 11.32 14.17
CA TYR A 48 -15.43 11.71 15.08
C TYR A 48 -14.03 11.63 14.44
N TYR A 49 -13.83 10.73 13.46
CA TYR A 49 -12.53 10.47 12.83
C TYR A 49 -12.40 10.99 11.39
N ALA A 50 -13.42 11.66 10.86
CA ALA A 50 -13.55 12.09 9.46
C ALA A 50 -12.29 12.75 8.89
N PRO A 51 -11.71 13.80 9.51
CA PRO A 51 -10.55 14.47 8.91
C PRO A 51 -9.38 13.51 8.69
N LEU A 52 -9.13 12.62 9.65
CA LEU A 52 -8.06 11.63 9.55
C LEU A 52 -8.35 10.56 8.49
N LEU A 53 -9.61 10.12 8.40
CA LEU A 53 -10.02 9.10 7.43
C LEU A 53 -10.01 9.63 6.00
N GLU A 54 -10.36 10.90 5.79
CA GLU A 54 -10.31 11.56 4.49
C GLU A 54 -8.87 11.73 4.00
N GLU A 55 -7.95 12.13 4.89
CA GLU A 55 -6.51 12.19 4.57
C GLU A 55 -5.99 10.82 4.13
N GLU A 56 -6.30 9.76 4.90
CA GLU A 56 -5.87 8.40 4.59
C GLU A 56 -6.47 7.89 3.25
N GLU A 57 -7.74 8.21 2.96
CA GLU A 57 -8.39 7.87 1.69
C GLU A 57 -7.72 8.54 0.49
N ALA A 58 -7.43 9.85 0.60
CA ALA A 58 -6.75 10.61 -0.45
C ALA A 58 -5.34 10.06 -0.72
N GLU A 59 -4.59 9.69 0.32
CA GLU A 59 -3.26 9.07 0.18
C GLU A 59 -3.34 7.71 -0.52
N MET A 60 -4.29 6.86 -0.14
CA MET A 60 -4.48 5.56 -0.80
C MET A 60 -4.93 5.71 -2.26
N GLU A 61 -5.79 6.69 -2.57
CA GLU A 61 -6.20 6.97 -3.94
C GLU A 61 -5.00 7.43 -4.79
N ALA A 62 -4.20 8.36 -4.27
CA ALA A 62 -2.99 8.83 -4.94
C ALA A 62 -2.01 7.67 -5.18
N ALA A 63 -1.78 6.82 -4.17
CA ALA A 63 -0.92 5.65 -4.31
C ALA A 63 -1.42 4.66 -5.37
N ARG A 64 -2.75 4.41 -5.43
CA ARG A 64 -3.36 3.56 -6.46
C ARG A 64 -3.19 4.14 -7.85
N LYS A 65 -3.36 5.45 -8.00
CA LYS A 65 -3.19 6.12 -9.30
C LYS A 65 -1.74 6.02 -9.78
N THR A 66 -0.78 6.31 -8.91
CA THR A 66 0.66 6.16 -9.22
C THR A 66 1.02 4.71 -9.55
N ALA A 67 0.46 3.73 -8.82
CA ALA A 67 0.67 2.31 -9.13
C ALA A 67 0.11 1.93 -10.51
N ALA A 68 -1.07 2.46 -10.88
CA ALA A 68 -1.65 2.22 -12.20
C ALA A 68 -0.83 2.89 -13.32
N GLU A 69 -0.37 4.13 -13.12
CA GLU A 69 0.47 4.86 -14.08
C GLU A 69 1.83 4.18 -14.27
N THR A 70 2.49 3.75 -13.19
CA THR A 70 3.77 3.02 -13.27
C THR A 70 3.60 1.65 -13.94
N ALA A 71 2.51 0.94 -13.68
CA ALA A 71 2.20 -0.32 -14.36
C ALA A 71 1.96 -0.10 -15.86
N ALA A 72 1.24 0.96 -16.26
CA ALA A 72 1.02 1.29 -17.66
C ALA A 72 2.36 1.60 -18.38
N VAL A 73 3.21 2.44 -17.79
CA VAL A 73 4.54 2.75 -18.34
C VAL A 73 5.42 1.51 -18.45
N ALA A 74 5.40 0.61 -17.45
CA ALA A 74 6.18 -0.62 -17.50
C ALA A 74 5.73 -1.53 -18.66
N VAL A 75 4.42 -1.61 -18.93
CA VAL A 75 3.87 -2.39 -20.07
C VAL A 75 4.30 -1.80 -21.40
N GLU A 76 4.30 -0.47 -21.55
CA GLU A 76 4.73 0.20 -22.79
C GLU A 76 6.23 -0.03 -23.04
N GLN A 77 7.08 0.14 -22.01
CA GLN A 77 8.53 -0.07 -22.11
C GLN A 77 8.90 -1.53 -22.44
N LEU A 78 8.12 -2.51 -21.94
CA LEU A 78 8.27 -3.92 -22.30
C LEU A 78 7.87 -4.19 -23.76
N GLY A 79 6.87 -3.49 -24.28
CA GLY A 79 6.47 -3.55 -25.68
C GLY A 79 7.51 -2.96 -26.62
N GLU A 80 8.12 -1.83 -26.24
CA GLU A 80 9.18 -1.16 -27.01
C GLU A 80 10.47 -1.99 -27.03
N ALA A 81 10.90 -2.50 -25.87
CA ALA A 81 12.08 -3.35 -25.76
C ALA A 81 11.94 -4.68 -26.53
N ARG A 82 10.71 -5.21 -26.63
CA ARG A 82 10.43 -6.42 -27.41
C ARG A 82 10.37 -6.17 -28.91
N SER A 83 9.95 -4.97 -29.33
CA SER A 83 10.02 -4.56 -30.74
C SER A 83 11.47 -4.35 -31.20
N ALA A 84 12.33 -3.80 -30.35
CA ALA A 84 13.76 -3.64 -30.67
C ALA A 84 14.51 -4.99 -30.81
N ALA A 85 14.14 -6.00 -30.01
CA ALA A 85 14.78 -7.32 -30.06
C ALA A 85 14.33 -8.19 -31.25
N ASP A 86 13.17 -7.90 -31.87
CA ASP A 86 12.70 -8.60 -33.08
C ASP A 86 13.42 -8.06 -34.33
N ASP A 87 13.74 -6.76 -34.35
CA ASP A 87 14.47 -6.07 -35.43
C ASP A 87 15.93 -6.56 -35.55
N GLU A 88 16.64 -6.79 -34.43
CA GLU A 88 18.01 -7.36 -34.44
C GLU A 88 18.07 -8.80 -34.97
N LYS A 89 16.97 -9.58 -34.85
CA LYS A 89 16.92 -10.99 -35.26
C LYS A 89 16.62 -11.17 -36.75
N GLU A 90 16.05 -10.15 -37.39
CA GLU A 90 15.75 -10.15 -38.83
C GLU A 90 17.01 -9.82 -39.67
N ASP A 91 17.94 -9.02 -39.14
CA ASP A 91 19.19 -8.62 -39.83
C ASP A 91 20.20 -9.79 -39.94
N GLU A 92 20.36 -10.61 -38.89
CA GLU A 92 21.30 -11.76 -38.87
C GLU A 92 20.91 -12.89 -39.85
N LYS A 93 19.65 -12.94 -40.29
CA LYS A 93 19.15 -13.96 -41.25
C LYS A 93 19.37 -13.57 -42.70
N LYS A 94 19.77 -12.33 -43.00
CA LYS A 94 19.92 -11.80 -44.36
C LYS A 94 21.36 -11.86 -44.89
N GLU A 95 22.34 -12.10 -44.01
CA GLU A 95 23.78 -12.20 -44.36
C GLU A 95 24.31 -13.65 -44.50
N GLY A 96 23.44 -14.67 -44.41
CA GLY A 96 23.80 -16.11 -44.51
C GLY A 96 23.52 -16.77 -45.85
#